data_AF-X0R8T0-F1
#
_entry.id   AF-X0R8T0-F1
#
_cell.length_a   1.000
_cell.length_b   1.000
_cell.length_c   1.000
_cell.angle_alpha   90.00
_cell.angle_beta   90.00
_cell.angle_gamma   90.00
#
_symmetry.space_group_name_H-M   'P 1'
#
loop_
_entity.id
_entity.type
_entity.pdbx_description
1 polymer ?
#
loop_
_entity_poly.entity_id
_entity_poly.type
_entity_poly.pdbx_seq_one_letter_code
_entity_poly.pdbx_strand_id
1 'polypeptide(L)'
;MRASARFPSVTVAQITQNNANETLLGSYVISGTFTKEAWDAFVSDEIDKAATTRVVADDWVLATSSQDDLTLTGSPEQIRQYLVNRYKQEYISEWKRFLTQVYVRDSTGFDDHAVLLNQLSNAAESPLKTLFETVDRQTQWDNKAANQAAGNGGESRRSFVNWFKQTILRQSPAELRQAEAAMNNGGSSNNAAPVAQASSGVIAQEFSSIHALVTPREENQDLSLLDSYLVSLGDIRTRFNNIARSDDIGPDALLFASQTLSPEGSELTKSLQILDEQILSQANSEIKQLVRPLLSEPLTRSFNMLLTPTKAEINKVWKAQVYKPFLDNLGSKYPFTANANLEATPAEIGQFFGEDGYVARFVNETLSPFIIRRGDQISSKIWNGAGLGLNPQFVADFGRYFTNYMGSNSTGAAGANNTGGAANQTTFQIMPLPVSGLTEYTIVVDGQQLRYRMGTQAWTTLYGQIQVANLVPVFEPRTMMAETLLSLKKQAALG
;
A
#
# COMPACT_ATOMS: atom_id res chain seq x y z
N MET A 1 -15.08 40.38 -13.03
CA MET A 1 -14.84 40.10 -14.47
C MET A 1 -13.76 40.97 -15.13
N ARG A 2 -13.38 42.17 -14.64
CA ARG A 2 -12.28 42.97 -15.23
C ARG A 2 -10.87 42.54 -14.82
N ALA A 3 -10.73 41.93 -13.64
CA ALA A 3 -9.43 41.45 -13.12
C ALA A 3 -8.90 40.20 -13.87
N SER A 4 -9.80 39.27 -14.26
CA SER A 4 -9.43 38.00 -14.92
C SER A 4 -8.87 38.19 -16.34
N ALA A 5 -9.06 39.37 -16.95
CA ALA A 5 -8.51 39.70 -18.26
C ALA A 5 -7.13 40.38 -18.19
N ARG A 6 -6.69 40.81 -17.00
CA ARG A 6 -5.43 41.57 -16.80
C ARG A 6 -4.28 40.71 -16.29
N PHE A 7 -4.59 39.65 -15.55
CA PHE A 7 -3.59 38.74 -15.00
C PHE A 7 -3.69 37.39 -15.72
N PRO A 8 -2.56 36.80 -16.14
CA PRO A 8 -2.56 35.49 -16.77
C PRO A 8 -3.11 34.45 -15.79
N SER A 9 -3.90 33.50 -16.30
CA SER A 9 -4.29 32.33 -15.53
C SER A 9 -3.07 31.52 -15.13
N VAL A 10 -3.14 30.80 -14.01
CA VAL A 10 -2.06 29.97 -13.48
C VAL A 10 -2.40 28.49 -13.71
N THR A 11 -1.45 27.76 -14.28
CA THR A 11 -1.53 26.32 -14.58
C THR A 11 -0.28 25.60 -14.08
N VAL A 12 -0.36 24.27 -13.92
CA VAL A 12 0.80 23.42 -13.55
C VAL A 12 1.94 23.61 -14.55
N ALA A 13 1.63 23.68 -15.85
CA ALA A 13 2.59 23.90 -16.93
C ALA A 13 3.39 25.20 -16.75
N GLN A 14 2.70 26.30 -16.43
CA GLN A 14 3.35 27.60 -16.23
C GLN A 14 4.18 27.64 -14.95
N ILE A 15 3.69 27.05 -13.85
CA ILE A 15 4.42 27.02 -12.56
C ILE A 15 5.75 26.27 -12.71
N THR A 16 5.74 25.20 -13.50
CA THR A 16 6.90 24.32 -13.71
C THR A 16 7.73 24.68 -14.94
N GLN A 17 7.56 25.89 -15.49
CA GLN A 17 8.32 26.40 -16.64
C GLN A 17 8.28 25.49 -17.87
N ASN A 18 7.13 24.82 -18.12
CA ASN A 18 6.92 23.81 -19.16
C ASN A 18 7.78 22.54 -19.08
N ASN A 19 8.72 22.43 -18.12
CA ASN A 19 9.52 21.23 -17.91
C ASN A 19 8.69 20.08 -17.30
N ALA A 20 7.59 20.39 -16.58
CA ALA A 20 6.76 19.35 -15.99
C ALA A 20 5.59 18.87 -16.85
N ASN A 21 5.40 19.38 -18.07
CA ASN A 21 4.35 18.84 -18.97
C ASN A 21 4.56 17.35 -19.28
N GLU A 22 5.74 16.80 -19.00
CA GLU A 22 6.06 15.37 -19.10
C GLU A 22 5.94 14.60 -17.77
N THR A 23 5.82 15.25 -16.60
CA THR A 23 5.87 14.59 -15.28
C THR A 23 4.72 14.93 -14.35
N LEU A 24 4.31 16.20 -14.26
CA LEU A 24 3.18 16.67 -13.45
C LEU A 24 2.09 17.20 -14.37
N LEU A 25 0.91 16.62 -14.25
CA LEU A 25 -0.26 16.99 -15.01
C LEU A 25 -1.25 17.70 -14.10
N GLY A 26 -1.90 18.72 -14.64
CA GLY A 26 -2.94 19.48 -13.94
C GLY A 26 -4.11 19.76 -14.86
N SER A 27 -5.32 19.42 -14.41
CA SER A 27 -6.56 19.69 -15.15
C SER A 27 -7.22 21.02 -14.77
N TYR A 28 -6.78 21.64 -13.67
CA TYR A 28 -7.35 22.87 -13.14
C TYR A 28 -6.53 24.11 -13.51
N VAL A 29 -7.25 25.18 -13.85
CA VAL A 29 -6.68 26.49 -14.19
C VAL A 29 -7.14 27.50 -13.17
N ILE A 30 -6.22 28.04 -12.38
CA ILE A 30 -6.54 29.10 -11.41
C ILE A 30 -6.71 30.41 -12.18
N SER A 31 -7.80 31.13 -11.91
CA SER A 31 -7.97 32.48 -12.46
C SER A 31 -6.86 33.39 -11.98
N GLY A 32 -6.27 34.19 -12.87
CA GLY A 32 -5.20 35.14 -12.52
C GLY A 32 -5.60 36.16 -11.45
N THR A 33 -6.90 36.27 -11.12
CA THR A 33 -7.38 37.08 -10.00
C THR A 33 -6.99 36.55 -8.64
N PHE A 34 -6.74 35.25 -8.50
CA PHE A 34 -6.41 34.58 -7.24
C PHE A 34 -4.90 34.34 -7.12
N THR A 35 -4.10 35.32 -7.54
CA THR A 35 -2.65 35.33 -7.34
C THR A 35 -2.25 36.45 -6.38
N LYS A 36 -1.07 36.32 -5.77
CA LYS A 36 -0.48 37.36 -4.93
C LYS A 36 -0.32 38.67 -5.71
N GLU A 37 0.14 38.57 -6.95
CA GLU A 37 0.34 39.72 -7.83
C GLU A 37 -0.98 40.47 -8.08
N ALA A 38 -2.08 39.75 -8.30
CA ALA A 38 -3.40 40.36 -8.47
C ALA A 38 -3.93 40.99 -7.19
N TRP A 39 -3.64 40.39 -6.03
CA TRP A 39 -3.98 40.95 -4.73
C TRP A 39 -3.29 42.31 -4.50
N ASP A 40 -1.97 42.35 -4.68
CA ASP A 40 -1.15 43.54 -4.43
C ASP A 40 -1.44 44.66 -5.44
N ALA A 41 -1.68 44.32 -6.72
CA ALA A 41 -1.79 45.32 -7.78
C ALA A 41 -3.22 45.81 -8.08
N PHE A 42 -4.26 45.07 -7.70
CA PHE A 42 -5.63 45.40 -8.13
C PHE A 42 -6.72 45.07 -7.10
N VAL A 43 -6.76 43.85 -6.58
CA VAL A 43 -7.92 43.39 -5.80
C VAL A 43 -8.04 44.14 -4.47
N SER A 44 -6.93 44.42 -3.79
CA SER A 44 -6.94 45.18 -2.55
C SER A 44 -7.53 46.59 -2.73
N ASP A 45 -7.07 47.35 -3.73
CA ASP A 45 -7.53 48.70 -4.05
C ASP A 45 -9.01 48.73 -4.48
N GLU A 46 -9.47 47.76 -5.28
CA GLU A 46 -10.88 47.69 -5.67
C GLU A 46 -11.81 47.32 -4.52
N ILE A 47 -11.36 46.49 -3.56
CA ILE A 47 -12.13 46.24 -2.33
C ILE A 47 -12.23 47.51 -1.50
N ASP A 48 -11.14 48.30 -1.41
CA ASP A 48 -11.11 49.56 -0.67
C ASP A 48 -12.06 50.61 -1.30
N LYS A 49 -12.08 50.70 -2.63
CA LYS A 49 -13.05 51.52 -3.37
C LYS A 49 -14.49 51.05 -3.18
N ALA A 50 -14.75 49.75 -3.23
CA ALA A 50 -16.09 49.19 -3.08
C ALA A 50 -16.66 49.40 -1.66
N ALA A 51 -15.81 49.29 -0.64
CA ALA A 51 -16.20 49.56 0.75
C ALA A 51 -16.52 51.05 0.97
N THR A 52 -15.77 51.96 0.34
CA THR A 52 -15.95 53.41 0.50
C THR A 52 -17.10 53.96 -0.34
N THR A 53 -17.26 53.50 -1.59
CA THR A 53 -18.29 54.01 -2.53
C THR A 53 -19.71 53.71 -2.05
N ARG A 54 -19.92 52.55 -1.40
CA ARG A 54 -21.24 52.16 -0.86
C ARG A 54 -21.70 53.07 0.28
N VAL A 55 -20.77 53.60 1.08
CA VAL A 55 -21.04 54.49 2.21
C VAL A 55 -21.40 55.90 1.74
N VAL A 56 -20.89 56.33 0.58
CA VAL A 56 -21.23 57.64 -0.02
C VAL A 56 -22.63 57.62 -0.68
N ALA A 57 -23.17 56.44 -0.99
CA ALA A 57 -24.50 56.32 -1.59
C ALA A 57 -25.67 56.38 -0.57
N ASP A 58 -25.39 56.31 0.74
CA ASP A 58 -26.40 56.27 1.81
C ASP A 58 -26.67 57.64 2.48
N ASP A 59 -26.01 58.72 2.06
CA ASP A 59 -26.19 60.08 2.65
C ASP A 59 -26.81 61.09 1.67
N TRP A 60 -27.83 60.68 0.91
CA TRP A 60 -28.68 61.61 0.19
C TRP A 60 -30.13 61.43 0.62
N VAL A 61 -30.51 62.28 1.58
CA VAL A 61 -31.83 62.91 1.72
C VAL A 61 -32.88 62.38 0.74
N LEU A 62 -33.54 61.28 1.11
CA LEU A 62 -34.98 60.99 0.92
C LEU A 62 -35.22 59.53 1.32
N ALA A 63 -35.70 59.34 2.55
CA ALA A 63 -36.32 58.10 2.96
C ALA A 63 -37.56 57.87 2.10
N THR A 64 -37.45 57.05 1.06
CA THR A 64 -38.60 56.31 0.55
C THR A 64 -38.19 54.91 0.16
N SER A 65 -38.97 53.98 0.69
CA SER A 65 -38.86 52.54 0.67
C SER A 65 -38.50 51.96 -0.70
N SER A 66 -37.34 51.33 -0.79
CA SER A 66 -37.14 50.14 -1.61
C SER A 66 -36.49 49.08 -0.75
N GLN A 67 -37.36 48.15 -0.38
CA GLN A 67 -37.08 46.97 0.42
C GLN A 67 -36.42 45.95 -0.51
N ASP A 68 -35.08 45.93 -0.53
CA ASP A 68 -34.33 44.77 -0.97
C ASP A 68 -33.16 44.55 0.00
N ASP A 69 -33.44 43.61 0.89
CA ASP A 69 -32.55 42.78 1.70
C ASP A 69 -31.04 42.95 1.46
N LEU A 70 -30.35 43.66 2.37
CA LEU A 70 -28.93 43.50 2.70
C LEU A 70 -28.67 44.27 4.01
N THR A 71 -28.89 43.61 5.15
CA THR A 71 -28.51 44.08 6.48
C THR A 71 -26.98 44.09 6.65
N LEU A 72 -26.28 44.94 5.89
CA LEU A 72 -24.85 45.24 6.02
C LEU A 72 -24.67 46.68 6.50
N THR A 73 -25.41 47.06 7.55
CA THR A 73 -25.20 48.27 8.35
C THR A 73 -23.97 48.06 9.24
N GLY A 74 -22.78 48.15 8.66
CA GLY A 74 -21.50 48.12 9.35
C GLY A 74 -20.61 49.29 8.94
N SER A 75 -19.62 49.64 9.77
CA SER A 75 -18.64 50.67 9.39
C SER A 75 -17.90 50.27 8.10
N PRO A 76 -17.38 51.24 7.31
CA PRO A 76 -16.63 50.94 6.08
C PRO A 76 -15.53 49.87 6.28
N GLU A 77 -14.90 49.87 7.44
CA GLU A 77 -13.88 48.91 7.84
C GLU A 77 -14.43 47.51 8.05
N GLN A 78 -15.64 47.36 8.61
CA GLN A 78 -16.28 46.07 8.80
C GLN A 78 -16.68 45.45 7.45
N ILE A 79 -17.21 46.25 6.53
CA ILE A 79 -17.56 45.82 5.17
C ILE A 79 -16.28 45.39 4.43
N ARG A 80 -15.20 46.18 4.54
CA ARG A 80 -13.89 45.84 3.99
C ARG A 80 -13.40 44.50 4.54
N GLN A 81 -13.38 44.32 5.86
CA GLN A 81 -12.93 43.07 6.48
C GLN A 81 -13.76 41.87 6.02
N TYR A 82 -15.07 42.02 5.89
CA TYR A 82 -15.96 40.98 5.36
C TYR A 82 -15.61 40.61 3.91
N LEU A 83 -15.46 41.60 3.03
CA LEU A 83 -15.08 41.38 1.62
C LEU A 83 -13.71 40.74 1.47
N VAL A 84 -12.73 41.20 2.25
CA VAL A 84 -11.38 40.63 2.29
C VAL A 84 -11.42 39.19 2.78
N ASN A 85 -12.18 38.89 3.84
CA ASN A 85 -12.31 37.52 4.35
C ASN A 85 -12.95 36.60 3.31
N ARG A 86 -14.06 37.03 2.68
CA ARG A 86 -14.70 36.27 1.60
C ARG A 86 -13.74 36.02 0.44
N TYR A 87 -12.99 37.03 0.01
CA TYR A 87 -11.97 36.87 -1.03
C TYR A 87 -10.90 35.85 -0.61
N LYS A 88 -10.39 35.91 0.63
CA LYS A 88 -9.40 34.94 1.14
C LYS A 88 -9.94 33.52 1.20
N GLN A 89 -11.20 33.33 1.56
CA GLN A 89 -11.85 32.02 1.54
C GLN A 89 -11.94 31.44 0.12
N GLU A 90 -12.34 32.24 -0.87
CA GLU A 90 -12.33 31.82 -2.28
C GLU A 90 -10.90 31.56 -2.78
N TYR A 91 -9.94 32.39 -2.36
CA TYR A 91 -8.52 32.16 -2.66
C TYR A 91 -8.07 30.78 -2.17
N ILE A 92 -8.37 30.45 -0.90
CA ILE A 92 -8.04 29.15 -0.31
C ILE A 92 -8.72 28.01 -1.09
N SER A 93 -9.99 28.16 -1.48
CA SER A 93 -10.74 27.14 -2.19
C SER A 93 -10.15 26.85 -3.58
N GLU A 94 -9.78 27.89 -4.33
CA GLU A 94 -9.17 27.79 -5.66
C GLU A 94 -7.81 27.09 -5.61
N TRP A 95 -6.97 27.43 -4.64
CA TRP A 95 -5.66 26.80 -4.47
C TRP A 95 -5.77 25.34 -3.96
N LYS A 96 -6.75 25.03 -3.09
CA LYS A 96 -7.03 23.65 -2.68
C LYS A 96 -7.54 22.81 -3.86
N ARG A 97 -8.44 23.35 -4.69
CA ARG A 97 -8.93 22.69 -5.92
C ARG A 97 -7.81 22.44 -6.91
N PHE A 98 -6.93 23.42 -7.10
CA PHE A 98 -5.75 23.27 -7.93
C PHE A 98 -4.90 22.10 -7.47
N LEU A 99 -4.50 22.05 -6.19
CA LEU A 99 -3.71 20.95 -5.62
C LEU A 99 -4.39 19.58 -5.75
N THR A 100 -5.71 19.52 -5.60
CA THR A 100 -6.49 18.28 -5.75
C THR A 100 -6.40 17.71 -7.18
N GLN A 101 -6.26 18.59 -8.16
CA GLN A 101 -6.26 18.25 -9.58
C GLN A 101 -4.84 18.15 -10.17
N VAL A 102 -3.81 18.16 -9.33
CA VAL A 102 -2.43 17.87 -9.73
C VAL A 102 -2.14 16.39 -9.48
N TYR A 103 -1.60 15.71 -10.49
CA TYR A 103 -1.19 14.32 -10.39
C TYR A 103 0.11 14.07 -11.17
N VAL A 104 0.82 13.02 -10.77
CA VAL A 104 2.00 12.55 -11.48
C VAL A 104 1.55 11.77 -12.72
N ARG A 105 2.24 11.96 -13.85
CA ARG A 105 1.96 11.24 -15.11
C ARG A 105 2.13 9.72 -14.88
N ASP A 106 1.25 8.94 -15.48
CA ASP A 106 1.39 7.48 -15.45
C ASP A 106 2.55 6.99 -16.33
N SER A 107 3.29 5.98 -15.86
CA SER A 107 4.45 5.41 -16.56
C SER A 107 4.09 4.13 -17.32
N THR A 108 4.50 3.98 -18.57
CA THR A 108 4.09 2.82 -19.41
C THR A 108 4.89 1.55 -19.14
N GLY A 109 6.07 1.67 -18.54
CA GLY A 109 6.96 0.55 -18.28
C GLY A 109 8.11 0.92 -17.34
N PHE A 110 9.01 -0.04 -17.11
CA PHE A 110 10.10 0.08 -16.13
C PHE A 110 11.06 1.23 -16.48
N ASP A 111 11.49 1.33 -17.74
CA ASP A 111 12.43 2.37 -18.20
C ASP A 111 11.83 3.77 -18.15
N ASP A 112 10.59 3.93 -18.60
CA ASP A 112 9.84 5.20 -18.52
C ASP A 112 9.66 5.65 -17.07
N HIS A 113 9.37 4.70 -16.17
CA HIS A 113 9.27 4.99 -14.74
C HIS A 113 10.61 5.41 -14.13
N ALA A 114 11.72 4.81 -14.55
CA ALA A 114 13.06 5.20 -14.09
C ALA A 114 13.42 6.64 -14.53
N VAL A 115 13.03 7.04 -15.75
CA VAL A 115 13.17 8.42 -16.25
C VAL A 115 12.31 9.39 -15.44
N LEU A 116 11.06 9.02 -15.16
CA LEU A 116 10.16 9.82 -14.33
C LEU A 116 10.73 10.01 -12.91
N LEU A 117 11.23 8.95 -12.27
CA LEU A 117 11.90 9.04 -10.96
C LEU A 117 13.15 9.92 -11.02
N ASN A 118 13.88 9.94 -12.14
CA ASN A 118 15.01 10.83 -12.35
C ASN A 118 14.62 12.31 -12.30
N GLN A 119 13.56 12.66 -13.03
CA GLN A 119 13.05 14.03 -13.04
C GLN A 119 12.46 14.43 -11.69
N LEU A 120 11.72 13.54 -11.02
CA LEU A 120 11.12 13.83 -9.71
C LEU A 120 12.18 13.98 -8.60
N SER A 121 13.19 13.12 -8.56
CA SER A 121 14.22 13.09 -7.50
C SER A 121 15.31 14.17 -7.62
N ASN A 122 15.43 14.85 -8.77
CA ASN A 122 16.45 15.87 -8.97
C ASN A 122 16.21 17.07 -8.03
N ALA A 123 16.99 17.20 -6.96
CA ALA A 123 16.80 18.25 -5.95
C ALA A 123 16.88 19.69 -6.48
N ALA A 124 17.54 19.92 -7.62
CA ALA A 124 17.68 21.24 -8.24
C ALA A 124 16.52 21.58 -9.19
N GLU A 125 16.02 20.61 -9.95
CA GLU A 125 15.04 20.82 -11.02
C GLU A 125 13.73 20.05 -10.80
N SER A 126 13.48 19.58 -9.57
CA SER A 126 12.31 18.76 -9.26
C SER A 126 11.01 19.55 -9.55
N PRO A 127 10.12 19.00 -10.40
CA PRO A 127 8.78 19.56 -10.62
C PRO A 127 7.96 19.68 -9.34
N LEU A 128 8.09 18.71 -8.42
CA LEU A 128 7.37 18.71 -7.14
C LEU A 128 7.87 19.86 -6.24
N LYS A 129 9.18 20.08 -6.20
CA LYS A 129 9.77 21.20 -5.45
C LYS A 129 9.27 22.53 -5.97
N THR A 130 9.35 22.73 -7.28
CA THR A 130 8.91 23.97 -7.94
C THR A 130 7.41 24.23 -7.69
N LEU A 131 6.58 23.18 -7.72
CA LEU A 131 5.15 23.25 -7.40
C LEU A 131 4.93 23.73 -5.96
N PHE A 132 5.51 23.03 -4.97
CA PHE A 132 5.30 23.34 -3.56
C PHE A 132 5.89 24.69 -3.15
N GLU A 133 7.07 25.06 -3.65
CA GLU A 133 7.67 26.39 -3.43
C GLU A 133 6.80 27.51 -4.02
N THR A 134 6.20 27.28 -5.19
CA THR A 134 5.32 28.28 -5.80
C THR A 134 4.01 28.42 -5.04
N VAL A 135 3.42 27.32 -4.59
CA VAL A 135 2.22 27.33 -3.73
C VAL A 135 2.54 28.03 -2.41
N ASP A 136 3.69 27.77 -1.82
CA ASP A 136 4.15 28.40 -0.59
C ASP A 136 4.29 29.93 -0.76
N ARG A 137 4.96 30.38 -1.83
CA ARG A 137 5.09 31.81 -2.17
C ARG A 137 3.74 32.50 -2.39
N GLN A 138 2.78 31.79 -2.99
CA GLN A 138 1.44 32.30 -3.28
C GLN A 138 0.52 32.28 -2.05
N THR A 139 0.80 31.50 -1.02
CA THR A 139 -0.09 31.36 0.16
C THR A 139 0.38 32.13 1.40
N GLN A 140 1.62 32.59 1.41
CA GLN A 140 2.20 33.30 2.55
C GLN A 140 1.96 34.82 2.60
N TRP A 141 1.44 35.45 1.55
CA TRP A 141 1.38 36.93 1.48
C TRP A 141 0.49 37.57 2.55
N ASP A 142 -0.42 36.83 3.18
CA ASP A 142 -1.24 37.34 4.28
C ASP A 142 -0.56 37.23 5.66
N ASN A 143 0.66 36.69 5.72
CA ASN A 143 1.44 36.61 6.94
C ASN A 143 2.19 37.93 7.20
N LYS A 144 1.62 38.78 8.07
CA LYS A 144 2.23 40.07 8.44
C LYS A 144 3.63 39.93 9.09
N ALA A 145 3.89 38.84 9.81
CA ALA A 145 5.20 38.61 10.44
C ALA A 145 6.28 38.20 9.42
N ALA A 146 5.93 37.38 8.42
CA ALA A 146 6.85 37.02 7.34
C ALA A 146 7.16 38.21 6.41
N ASN A 147 6.15 39.04 6.11
CA ASN A 147 6.33 40.21 5.26
C ASN A 147 7.12 41.35 5.95
N GLN A 148 7.06 41.46 7.28
CA GLN A 148 7.89 42.43 8.04
C GLN A 148 9.35 41.95 8.18
N ALA A 149 9.59 40.64 8.25
CA ALA A 149 10.94 40.06 8.27
C ALA A 149 11.66 40.13 6.91
N ALA A 150 10.93 40.09 5.80
CA ALA A 150 11.50 40.24 4.45
C ALA A 150 11.96 41.67 4.13
N GLY A 151 11.51 42.67 4.89
CA GLY A 151 11.91 44.09 4.72
C GLY A 151 13.19 44.49 5.44
N ASN A 152 13.74 43.65 6.32
CA ASN A 152 14.97 43.93 7.07
C ASN A 152 15.98 42.80 6.83
N GLY A 153 16.93 43.05 5.94
CA GLY A 153 17.91 42.06 5.52
C GLY A 153 18.77 41.50 6.66
N GLY A 154 19.12 40.22 6.55
CA GLY A 154 20.38 39.68 7.07
C GLY A 154 20.30 38.65 8.19
N GLU A 155 19.44 38.80 9.21
CA GLU A 155 19.68 38.12 10.50
C GLU A 155 18.49 37.36 11.11
N SER A 156 17.48 37.00 10.32
CA SER A 156 16.21 36.49 10.88
C SER A 156 16.00 34.97 10.85
N ARG A 157 16.87 34.14 10.27
CA ARG A 157 16.72 32.66 10.37
C ARG A 157 16.68 32.17 11.83
N ARG A 158 17.42 32.84 12.73
CA ARG A 158 17.49 32.52 14.18
C ARG A 158 16.25 32.91 15.00
N SER A 159 15.41 33.82 14.49
CA SER A 159 14.22 34.29 15.21
C SER A 159 13.04 33.30 15.10
N PHE A 160 12.96 32.58 13.97
CA PHE A 160 11.87 31.64 13.69
C PHE A 160 11.92 30.36 14.55
N VAL A 161 13.12 29.81 14.83
CA VAL A 161 13.30 28.61 15.67
C VAL A 161 12.87 28.87 17.12
N ASN A 162 13.16 30.05 17.65
CA ASN A 162 12.80 30.42 19.02
C ASN A 162 11.28 30.61 19.19
N TRP A 163 10.60 31.22 18.22
CA TRP A 163 9.15 31.34 18.26
C TRP A 163 8.44 29.97 18.19
N PHE A 164 8.91 29.06 17.32
CA PHE A 164 8.29 27.73 17.15
C PHE A 164 8.48 26.84 18.39
N LYS A 165 9.68 26.83 18.98
CA LYS A 165 9.95 26.14 20.26
C LYS A 165 9.06 26.65 21.40
N GLN A 166 8.74 27.94 21.41
CA GLN A 166 8.03 28.56 22.53
C GLN A 166 6.50 28.54 22.39
N THR A 167 5.99 28.45 21.16
CA THR A 167 4.54 28.55 20.87
C THR A 167 3.89 27.19 20.58
N ILE A 168 4.63 26.19 20.11
CA ILE A 168 4.04 24.92 19.63
C ILE A 168 4.52 23.69 20.45
N LEU A 169 5.67 23.75 21.15
CA LEU A 169 6.12 22.66 22.03
C LEU A 169 5.52 22.67 23.45
N ARG A 170 4.50 23.49 23.74
CA ARG A 170 3.82 23.50 25.05
C ARG A 170 2.87 22.31 25.25
N GLN A 171 3.40 21.10 25.12
CA GLN A 171 2.88 19.89 25.74
C GLN A 171 4.05 18.97 26.11
N SER A 172 4.79 19.32 27.16
CA SER A 172 5.53 18.33 27.93
C SER A 172 5.20 18.49 29.43
N PRO A 173 4.77 17.43 30.16
CA PRO A 173 4.35 17.55 31.56
C PRO A 173 5.49 17.77 32.56
N ALA A 174 6.75 17.82 32.12
CA ALA A 174 7.91 17.81 33.00
C ALA A 174 8.28 19.21 33.53
N GLU A 175 8.04 20.28 32.77
CA GLU A 175 8.42 21.64 33.15
C GLU A 175 7.41 22.32 34.09
N LEU A 176 6.16 21.82 34.15
CA LEU A 176 5.12 22.33 35.08
C LEU A 176 5.48 22.10 36.56
N ARG A 177 6.20 21.02 36.88
CA ARG A 177 6.62 20.73 38.27
C ARG A 177 7.79 21.59 38.73
N GLN A 178 8.59 22.13 37.81
CA GLN A 178 9.68 23.06 38.12
C GLN A 178 9.21 24.52 38.11
N ALA A 179 8.20 24.85 37.28
CA ALA A 179 7.58 26.17 37.25
C ALA A 179 6.71 26.47 38.50
N GLU A 180 6.12 25.45 39.14
CA GLU A 180 5.36 25.63 40.39
C GLU A 180 6.28 25.94 41.60
N ALA A 181 7.53 25.45 41.59
CA ALA A 181 8.50 25.70 42.65
C ALA A 181 9.13 27.11 42.58
N ALA A 182 9.06 27.78 41.42
CA ALA A 182 9.63 29.10 41.19
C ALA A 182 8.64 30.25 41.43
N MET A 183 7.36 29.96 41.68
CA MET A 183 6.30 30.98 41.76
C MET A 183 6.05 31.52 43.18
N ASN A 184 6.84 31.09 44.18
CA ASN A 184 6.67 31.49 45.60
C ASN A 184 7.66 32.59 46.08
N ASN A 185 8.39 33.28 45.20
CA ASN A 185 9.19 34.44 45.60
C ASN A 185 8.94 35.63 44.69
N GLY A 186 8.34 36.66 45.29
CA GLY A 186 7.81 37.83 44.62
C GLY A 186 8.85 38.85 44.14
N GLY A 187 8.35 39.85 43.42
CA GLY A 187 9.11 41.03 43.03
C GLY A 187 8.61 41.64 41.72
N SER A 188 7.71 42.62 41.83
CA SER A 188 7.18 43.43 40.73
C SER A 188 8.27 44.11 39.88
N SER A 189 8.10 44.13 38.56
CA SER A 189 8.19 45.37 37.75
C SER A 189 7.70 45.16 36.32
N ASN A 190 7.04 46.20 35.82
CA ASN A 190 6.25 46.25 34.60
C ASN A 190 7.13 46.35 33.34
N ASN A 191 6.83 45.52 32.33
CA ASN A 191 6.70 45.87 30.91
C ASN A 191 6.63 44.59 30.08
N ALA A 192 5.53 43.85 30.21
CA ALA A 192 5.10 42.94 29.16
C ALA A 192 3.99 43.67 28.40
N ALA A 193 4.35 44.28 27.28
CA ALA A 193 3.36 44.57 26.24
C ALA A 193 2.57 43.28 26.01
N PRO A 194 1.23 43.32 25.89
CA PRO A 194 0.48 42.14 25.52
C PRO A 194 1.10 41.63 24.23
N VAL A 195 1.61 40.40 24.28
CA VAL A 195 2.07 39.66 23.11
C VAL A 195 0.90 39.69 22.14
N ALA A 196 0.95 40.63 21.18
CA ALA A 196 0.04 40.65 20.07
C ALA A 196 0.18 39.27 19.44
N GLN A 197 -0.88 38.47 19.51
CA GLN A 197 -1.03 37.29 18.69
C GLN A 197 -0.66 37.73 17.28
N ALA A 198 0.53 37.33 16.81
CA ALA A 198 0.94 37.54 15.44
C ALA A 198 -0.17 36.93 14.61
N SER A 199 -1.02 37.79 14.05
CA SER A 199 -2.22 37.37 13.33
C SER A 199 -1.73 36.80 12.02
N SER A 200 -1.33 35.52 12.05
CA SER A 200 -1.04 34.76 10.84
C SER A 200 -2.29 34.85 9.99
N GLY A 201 -2.13 35.36 8.77
CA GLY A 201 -3.24 35.49 7.83
C GLY A 201 -4.00 34.19 7.68
N VAL A 202 -5.31 34.26 7.42
CA VAL A 202 -6.17 33.07 7.31
C VAL A 202 -5.62 32.09 6.26
N ILE A 203 -5.07 32.61 5.17
CA ILE A 203 -4.43 31.80 4.12
C ILE A 203 -3.16 31.12 4.66
N ALA A 204 -2.27 31.87 5.30
CA ALA A 204 -1.01 31.34 5.83
C ALA A 204 -1.24 30.27 6.93
N GLN A 205 -2.32 30.38 7.69
CA GLN A 205 -2.71 29.36 8.68
C GLN A 205 -3.12 28.05 7.99
N GLU A 206 -4.00 28.13 6.99
CA GLU A 206 -4.48 26.98 6.23
C GLU A 206 -3.37 26.21 5.49
N PHE A 207 -2.37 26.94 4.98
CA PHE A 207 -1.25 26.40 4.21
C PHE A 207 0.04 26.26 5.04
N SER A 208 -0.02 26.43 6.36
CA SER A 208 1.15 26.39 7.26
C SER A 208 1.95 25.08 7.18
N SER A 209 1.29 23.95 6.92
CA SER A 209 1.97 22.66 6.73
C SER A 209 2.71 22.54 5.40
N ILE A 210 2.22 23.19 4.33
CA ILE A 210 2.95 23.27 3.05
C ILE A 210 4.18 24.17 3.22
N HIS A 211 4.05 25.26 3.98
CA HIS A 211 5.20 26.08 4.33
C HIS A 211 6.26 25.30 5.13
N ALA A 212 5.85 24.52 6.14
CA ALA A 212 6.75 23.70 6.93
C ALA A 212 7.42 22.56 6.14
N LEU A 213 6.82 22.13 5.03
CA LEU A 213 7.35 21.12 4.11
C LEU A 213 8.53 21.67 3.28
N VAL A 214 8.43 22.93 2.85
CA VAL A 214 9.41 23.59 1.96
C VAL A 214 10.50 24.32 2.75
N THR A 215 10.23 24.72 4.00
CA THR A 215 11.18 25.50 4.80
C THR A 215 12.36 24.63 5.28
N PRO A 216 13.62 25.07 5.05
CA PRO A 216 14.83 24.45 5.58
C PRO A 216 14.82 24.32 7.10
N ARG A 217 15.33 23.21 7.63
CA ARG A 217 15.47 22.99 9.09
C ARG A 217 16.95 22.91 9.49
N GLU A 218 17.34 23.70 10.49
CA GLU A 218 18.72 23.74 11.01
C GLU A 218 19.18 22.38 11.55
N GLU A 219 18.25 21.58 12.11
CA GLU A 219 18.54 20.24 12.65
C GLU A 219 18.91 19.22 11.56
N ASN A 220 18.59 19.49 10.29
CA ASN A 220 18.75 18.54 9.19
C ASN A 220 19.63 19.11 8.05
N GLN A 221 20.77 19.71 8.41
CA GLN A 221 21.75 20.25 7.45
C GLN A 221 21.14 21.26 6.45
N ASP A 222 20.18 22.07 6.91
CA ASP A 222 19.43 23.02 6.08
C ASP A 222 18.60 22.38 4.94
N LEU A 223 18.31 21.08 5.02
CA LEU A 223 17.37 20.43 4.10
C LEU A 223 15.93 20.61 4.58
N SER A 224 15.02 20.86 3.63
CA SER A 224 13.58 20.84 3.91
C SER A 224 13.07 19.40 4.03
N LEU A 225 11.86 19.21 4.56
CA LEU A 225 11.21 17.88 4.57
C LEU A 225 10.91 17.39 3.15
N LEU A 226 10.68 18.31 2.22
CA LEU A 226 10.52 17.96 0.81
C LEU A 226 11.84 17.47 0.24
N ASP A 227 12.95 18.16 0.52
CA ASP A 227 14.28 17.74 0.05
C ASP A 227 14.66 16.35 0.60
N SER A 228 14.37 16.05 1.87
CA SER A 228 14.65 14.71 2.42
C SER A 228 13.84 13.62 1.72
N TYR A 229 12.58 13.90 1.38
CA TYR A 229 11.77 13.00 0.56
C TYR A 229 12.34 12.87 -0.87
N LEU A 230 12.77 13.95 -1.52
CA LEU A 230 13.38 13.91 -2.85
C LEU A 230 14.69 13.11 -2.87
N VAL A 231 15.51 13.21 -1.82
CA VAL A 231 16.71 12.37 -1.65
C VAL A 231 16.31 10.90 -1.57
N SER A 232 15.27 10.55 -0.81
CA SER A 232 14.78 9.17 -0.73
C SER A 232 14.25 8.64 -2.07
N LEU A 233 13.61 9.51 -2.89
CA LEU A 233 13.27 9.17 -4.28
C LEU A 233 14.52 8.94 -5.14
N GLY A 234 15.60 9.67 -4.88
CA GLY A 234 16.91 9.46 -5.50
C GLY A 234 17.51 8.09 -5.18
N ASP A 235 17.32 7.60 -3.96
CA ASP A 235 17.74 6.25 -3.56
C ASP A 235 16.93 5.18 -4.32
N ILE A 236 15.61 5.34 -4.39
CA ILE A 236 14.74 4.45 -5.18
C ILE A 236 15.16 4.45 -6.65
N ARG A 237 15.37 5.63 -7.24
CA ARG A 237 15.87 5.77 -8.62
C ARG A 237 17.19 5.01 -8.80
N THR A 238 18.10 5.09 -7.85
CA THR A 238 19.39 4.40 -7.91
C THR A 238 19.19 2.89 -7.91
N ARG A 239 18.31 2.36 -7.06
CA ARG A 239 17.93 0.93 -7.06
C ARG A 239 17.31 0.52 -8.40
N PHE A 240 16.39 1.30 -8.94
CA PHE A 240 15.77 1.06 -10.26
C PHE A 240 16.80 1.04 -11.38
N ASN A 241 17.72 2.00 -11.41
CA ASN A 241 18.77 2.06 -12.43
C ASN A 241 19.75 0.88 -12.32
N ASN A 242 20.03 0.38 -11.11
CA ASN A 242 20.85 -0.81 -10.94
C ASN A 242 20.14 -2.06 -11.50
N ILE A 243 18.84 -2.19 -11.26
CA ILE A 243 18.00 -3.26 -11.81
C ILE A 243 17.91 -3.15 -13.34
N ALA A 244 17.70 -1.95 -13.90
CA ALA A 244 17.62 -1.75 -15.35
C ALA A 244 18.93 -2.09 -16.09
N ARG A 245 20.06 -2.05 -15.39
CA ARG A 245 21.39 -2.37 -15.93
C ARG A 245 21.77 -3.84 -15.78
N SER A 246 21.00 -4.63 -15.04
CA SER A 246 21.28 -6.05 -14.89
C SER A 246 20.90 -6.82 -16.16
N ASP A 247 21.62 -7.92 -16.43
CA ASP A 247 21.36 -8.78 -17.59
C ASP A 247 20.04 -9.57 -17.44
N ASP A 248 19.66 -9.90 -16.19
CA ASP A 248 18.34 -10.41 -15.82
C ASP A 248 17.73 -9.56 -14.69
N ILE A 249 16.65 -8.85 -15.02
CA ILE A 249 15.88 -7.99 -14.11
C ILE A 249 15.16 -8.81 -13.03
N GLY A 250 14.81 -10.07 -13.33
CA GLY A 250 13.95 -10.91 -12.50
C GLY A 250 14.45 -11.08 -11.06
N PRO A 251 15.68 -11.60 -10.85
CA PRO A 251 16.25 -11.81 -9.51
C PRO A 251 16.36 -10.52 -8.68
N ASP A 252 16.84 -9.43 -9.27
CA ASP A 252 17.02 -8.17 -8.55
C ASP A 252 15.67 -7.51 -8.21
N ALA A 253 14.69 -7.59 -9.13
CA ALA A 253 13.32 -7.14 -8.87
C ALA A 253 12.65 -7.97 -7.77
N LEU A 254 12.83 -9.31 -7.78
CA LEU A 254 12.34 -10.19 -6.72
C LEU A 254 12.93 -9.81 -5.37
N LEU A 255 14.25 -9.62 -5.29
CA LEU A 255 14.92 -9.20 -4.06
C LEU A 255 14.35 -7.87 -3.55
N PHE A 256 14.27 -6.85 -4.41
CA PHE A 256 13.77 -5.53 -3.99
C PHE A 256 12.29 -5.57 -3.56
N ALA A 257 11.45 -6.33 -4.26
CA ALA A 257 10.06 -6.52 -3.88
C ALA A 257 9.93 -7.27 -2.54
N SER A 258 10.77 -8.28 -2.29
CA SER A 258 10.79 -8.99 -1.01
C SER A 258 11.21 -8.10 0.16
N GLN A 259 12.21 -7.24 -0.02
CA GLN A 259 12.67 -6.26 0.98
C GLN A 259 11.58 -5.23 1.30
N THR A 260 10.80 -4.82 0.29
CA THR A 260 9.70 -3.86 0.49
C THR A 260 8.57 -4.44 1.34
N LEU A 261 8.33 -5.75 1.24
CA LEU A 261 7.32 -6.48 2.02
C LEU A 261 7.86 -7.06 3.34
N SER A 262 9.17 -6.93 3.59
CA SER A 262 9.79 -7.42 4.80
C SER A 262 9.76 -6.36 5.92
N PRO A 263 9.82 -6.78 7.20
CA PRO A 263 9.84 -5.83 8.32
C PRO A 263 11.07 -4.92 8.33
N GLU A 264 12.19 -5.36 7.77
CA GLU A 264 13.42 -4.58 7.65
C GLU A 264 13.23 -3.37 6.74
N GLY A 265 12.29 -3.47 5.80
CA GLY A 265 11.91 -2.44 4.86
C GLY A 265 12.92 -2.22 3.74
N SER A 266 12.47 -1.51 2.71
CA SER A 266 13.30 -1.06 1.58
C SER A 266 13.35 0.46 1.51
N GLU A 267 14.03 0.99 0.50
CA GLU A 267 14.02 2.43 0.18
C GLU A 267 12.58 2.94 -0.01
N LEU A 268 11.68 2.14 -0.60
CA LEU A 268 10.27 2.47 -0.74
C LEU A 268 9.56 2.61 0.62
N THR A 269 9.82 1.69 1.53
CA THR A 269 9.25 1.72 2.89
C THR A 269 9.77 2.93 3.67
N LYS A 270 11.06 3.27 3.54
CA LYS A 270 11.66 4.46 4.15
C LYS A 270 11.05 5.76 3.62
N SER A 271 10.88 5.88 2.29
CA SER A 271 10.22 7.03 1.68
C SER A 271 8.77 7.20 2.14
N LEU A 272 8.04 6.08 2.28
CA LEU A 272 6.67 6.11 2.80
C LEU A 272 6.64 6.51 4.28
N GLN A 273 7.61 6.06 5.08
CA GLN A 273 7.75 6.47 6.47
C GLN A 273 8.06 7.97 6.61
N ILE A 274 8.94 8.54 5.78
CA ILE A 274 9.18 9.98 5.72
C ILE A 274 7.87 10.72 5.39
N LEU A 275 7.11 10.23 4.41
CA LEU A 275 5.82 10.80 4.04
C LEU A 275 4.84 10.77 5.23
N ASP A 276 4.58 9.61 5.82
CA ASP A 276 3.54 9.46 6.85
C ASP A 276 3.95 10.05 8.20
N GLU A 277 5.19 9.81 8.66
CA GLU A 277 5.66 10.19 10.00
C GLU A 277 6.28 11.59 10.07
N GLN A 278 6.85 12.13 8.99
CA GLN A 278 7.51 13.44 9.02
C GLN A 278 6.69 14.52 8.31
N ILE A 279 6.25 14.25 7.07
CA ILE A 279 5.52 15.23 6.26
C ILE A 279 4.08 15.35 6.71
N LEU A 280 3.37 14.22 6.74
CA LEU A 280 1.95 14.21 7.03
C LEU A 280 1.68 14.40 8.53
N SER A 281 2.52 13.91 9.44
CA SER A 281 2.27 14.05 10.89
C SER A 281 1.99 15.49 11.34
N GLN A 282 2.68 16.47 10.73
CA GLN A 282 2.55 17.91 11.04
C GLN A 282 1.44 18.62 10.25
N ALA A 283 0.82 17.95 9.26
CA ALA A 283 -0.21 18.53 8.41
C ALA A 283 -1.62 18.41 9.00
N ASN A 284 -2.48 19.39 8.70
CA ASN A 284 -3.91 19.31 9.00
C ASN A 284 -4.59 18.23 8.10
N SER A 285 -5.80 17.78 8.47
CA SER A 285 -6.49 16.70 7.75
C SER A 285 -6.77 17.00 6.28
N GLU A 286 -7.04 18.26 5.94
CA GLU A 286 -7.33 18.66 4.56
C GLU A 286 -6.08 18.63 3.69
N ILE A 287 -4.98 19.24 4.14
CA ILE A 287 -3.71 19.23 3.40
C ILE A 287 -3.16 17.80 3.28
N LYS A 288 -3.36 16.95 4.30
CA LYS A 288 -3.03 15.51 4.21
C LYS A 288 -3.70 14.84 3.01
N GLN A 289 -5.00 15.10 2.81
CA GLN A 289 -5.77 14.52 1.70
C GLN A 289 -5.31 15.05 0.33
N LEU A 290 -4.81 16.29 0.28
CA LEU A 290 -4.30 16.90 -0.96
C LEU A 290 -2.89 16.40 -1.33
N VAL A 291 -2.00 16.32 -0.34
CA VAL A 291 -0.57 16.06 -0.58
C VAL A 291 -0.25 14.57 -0.64
N ARG A 292 -0.94 13.74 0.16
CA ARG A 292 -0.63 12.31 0.25
C ARG A 292 -0.74 11.59 -1.09
N PRO A 293 -1.80 11.76 -1.91
CA PRO A 293 -1.88 11.08 -3.21
C PRO A 293 -0.71 11.45 -4.12
N LEU A 294 -0.38 12.74 -4.20
CA LEU A 294 0.70 13.25 -5.06
C LEU A 294 2.09 12.67 -4.70
N LEU A 295 2.38 12.52 -3.41
CA LEU A 295 3.66 12.00 -2.93
C LEU A 295 3.70 10.47 -2.76
N SER A 296 2.55 9.81 -2.59
CA SER A 296 2.51 8.34 -2.45
C SER A 296 2.41 7.62 -3.79
N GLU A 297 1.84 8.26 -4.82
CA GLU A 297 1.64 7.65 -6.15
C GLU A 297 2.96 7.17 -6.77
N PRO A 298 4.05 7.97 -6.81
CA PRO A 298 5.32 7.50 -7.40
C PRO A 298 5.89 6.28 -6.67
N LEU A 299 5.68 6.19 -5.35
CA LEU A 299 6.14 5.05 -4.54
C LEU A 299 5.32 3.79 -4.85
N THR A 300 3.98 3.92 -4.89
CA THR A 300 3.07 2.83 -5.27
C THR A 300 3.34 2.34 -6.68
N ARG A 301 3.56 3.27 -7.61
CA ARG A 301 3.86 2.95 -9.01
C ARG A 301 5.19 2.23 -9.15
N SER A 302 6.22 2.68 -8.42
CA SER A 302 7.51 1.99 -8.34
C SER A 302 7.33 0.54 -7.91
N PHE A 303 6.62 0.29 -6.79
CA PHE A 303 6.39 -1.08 -6.35
C PHE A 303 5.62 -1.91 -7.38
N ASN A 304 4.57 -1.36 -8.00
CA ASN A 304 3.82 -2.04 -9.06
C ASN A 304 4.70 -2.41 -10.26
N MET A 305 5.67 -1.57 -10.64
CA MET A 305 6.60 -1.84 -11.72
C MET A 305 7.56 -3.00 -11.41
N LEU A 306 7.86 -3.24 -10.13
CA LEU A 306 8.65 -4.40 -9.70
C LEU A 306 7.85 -5.70 -9.75
N LEU A 307 6.54 -5.63 -9.47
CA LEU A 307 5.71 -6.83 -9.35
C LEU A 307 5.66 -7.67 -10.63
N THR A 308 5.69 -7.07 -11.81
CA THR A 308 5.66 -7.81 -13.08
C THR A 308 6.90 -8.69 -13.28
N PRO A 309 8.14 -8.16 -13.27
CA PRO A 309 9.34 -8.99 -13.34
C PRO A 309 9.48 -9.93 -12.15
N THR A 310 9.07 -9.53 -10.93
CA THR A 310 9.06 -10.44 -9.77
C THR A 310 8.15 -11.65 -10.00
N LYS A 311 6.93 -11.45 -10.51
CA LYS A 311 6.01 -12.56 -10.84
C LYS A 311 6.59 -13.47 -11.91
N ALA A 312 7.22 -12.88 -12.94
CA ALA A 312 7.87 -13.65 -14.00
C ALA A 312 9.00 -14.52 -13.41
N GLU A 313 9.82 -13.96 -12.53
CA GLU A 313 10.91 -14.68 -11.89
C GLU A 313 10.41 -15.81 -10.99
N ILE A 314 9.43 -15.55 -10.11
CA ILE A 314 8.80 -16.58 -9.27
C ILE A 314 8.23 -17.72 -10.13
N ASN A 315 7.63 -17.41 -11.28
CA ASN A 315 7.13 -18.40 -12.21
C ASN A 315 8.25 -19.20 -12.91
N LYS A 316 9.38 -18.57 -13.26
CA LYS A 316 10.57 -19.28 -13.77
C LYS A 316 11.09 -20.26 -12.72
N VAL A 317 11.24 -19.81 -11.47
CA VAL A 317 11.71 -20.61 -10.34
C VAL A 317 10.75 -21.78 -10.08
N TRP A 318 9.44 -21.55 -10.05
CA TRP A 318 8.43 -22.61 -9.92
C TRP A 318 8.56 -23.65 -11.04
N LYS A 319 8.69 -23.19 -12.30
CA LYS A 319 8.83 -24.10 -13.45
C LYS A 319 10.07 -24.97 -13.34
N ALA A 320 11.20 -24.39 -12.92
CA ALA A 320 12.48 -25.07 -12.82
C ALA A 320 12.57 -26.01 -11.61
N GLN A 321 12.11 -25.56 -10.43
CA GLN A 321 12.31 -26.27 -9.16
C GLN A 321 11.16 -27.24 -8.81
N VAL A 322 9.95 -27.00 -9.33
CA VAL A 322 8.76 -27.77 -8.93
C VAL A 322 8.12 -28.44 -10.13
N TYR A 323 7.71 -27.67 -11.13
CA TYR A 323 6.92 -28.21 -12.24
C TYR A 323 7.68 -29.21 -13.11
N LYS A 324 8.91 -28.89 -13.52
CA LYS A 324 9.73 -29.78 -14.34
C LYS A 324 10.10 -31.07 -13.58
N PRO A 325 10.62 -31.03 -12.34
CA PRO A 325 10.86 -32.25 -11.55
C PRO A 325 9.61 -33.09 -11.33
N PHE A 326 8.43 -32.47 -11.21
CA PHE A 326 7.16 -33.19 -11.13
C PHE A 326 6.89 -34.01 -12.39
N LEU A 327 6.94 -33.37 -13.57
CA LEU A 327 6.68 -34.03 -14.84
C LEU A 327 7.69 -35.15 -15.12
N ASP A 328 8.97 -34.91 -14.83
CA ASP A 328 10.05 -35.84 -15.12
C ASP A 328 10.01 -37.08 -14.20
N ASN A 329 9.46 -36.98 -12.97
CA ASN A 329 9.48 -38.08 -11.99
C ASN A 329 8.11 -38.70 -11.66
N LEU A 330 7.09 -37.87 -11.44
CA LEU A 330 5.77 -38.30 -10.95
C LEU A 330 4.67 -38.18 -12.00
N GLY A 331 4.82 -37.27 -12.97
CA GLY A 331 3.76 -36.91 -13.91
C GLY A 331 3.19 -38.09 -14.70
N SER A 332 4.02 -39.07 -15.07
CA SER A 332 3.61 -40.25 -15.84
C SER A 332 3.32 -41.50 -14.99
N LYS A 333 3.23 -41.37 -13.67
CA LYS A 333 3.05 -42.50 -12.73
C LYS A 333 1.69 -42.47 -12.05
N TYR A 334 1.19 -43.63 -11.66
CA TYR A 334 0.02 -43.75 -10.78
C TYR A 334 0.42 -43.29 -9.37
N PRO A 335 -0.41 -42.52 -8.64
CA PRO A 335 -1.80 -42.13 -8.90
C PRO A 335 -2.00 -40.83 -9.70
N PHE A 336 -0.92 -40.14 -10.09
CA PHE A 336 -1.01 -38.84 -10.79
C PHE A 336 -1.53 -38.97 -12.23
N THR A 337 -1.23 -40.10 -12.87
CA THR A 337 -1.86 -40.55 -14.12
C THR A 337 -2.57 -41.88 -13.87
N ALA A 338 -3.90 -41.88 -13.97
CA ALA A 338 -4.75 -43.01 -13.59
C ALA A 338 -4.43 -44.33 -14.33
N ASN A 339 -4.02 -44.25 -15.60
CA ASN A 339 -3.72 -45.40 -16.45
C ASN A 339 -2.22 -45.68 -16.60
N ALA A 340 -1.39 -45.19 -15.68
CA ALA A 340 0.05 -45.41 -15.74
C ALA A 340 0.43 -46.84 -15.33
N ASN A 341 1.35 -47.45 -16.08
CA ASN A 341 1.88 -48.79 -15.78
C ASN A 341 2.92 -48.79 -14.64
N LEU A 342 3.45 -47.60 -14.30
CA LEU A 342 4.43 -47.42 -13.24
C LEU A 342 3.77 -46.70 -12.07
N GLU A 343 3.99 -47.21 -10.87
CA GLU A 343 3.50 -46.62 -9.64
C GLU A 343 4.57 -45.71 -9.01
N ALA A 344 4.15 -44.55 -8.51
CA ALA A 344 5.00 -43.64 -7.77
C ALA A 344 5.30 -44.22 -6.39
N THR A 345 6.57 -44.31 -6.03
CA THR A 345 6.95 -44.82 -4.71
C THR A 345 6.64 -43.78 -3.61
N PRO A 346 6.38 -44.20 -2.37
CA PRO A 346 6.20 -43.26 -1.26
C PRO A 346 7.38 -42.31 -1.05
N ALA A 347 8.61 -42.76 -1.35
CA ALA A 347 9.80 -41.92 -1.28
C ALA A 347 9.80 -40.81 -2.34
N GLU A 348 9.40 -41.11 -3.58
CA GLU A 348 9.29 -40.13 -4.66
C GLU A 348 8.19 -39.09 -4.36
N ILE A 349 7.06 -39.54 -3.82
CA ILE A 349 5.98 -38.65 -3.38
C ILE A 349 6.45 -37.76 -2.21
N GLY A 350 7.13 -38.35 -1.22
CA GLY A 350 7.70 -37.62 -0.09
C GLY A 350 8.76 -36.60 -0.48
N GLN A 351 9.57 -36.89 -1.50
CA GLN A 351 10.56 -35.94 -2.04
C GLN A 351 9.88 -34.69 -2.65
N PHE A 352 8.63 -34.80 -3.08
CA PHE A 352 7.88 -33.69 -3.68
C PHE A 352 7.00 -32.93 -2.69
N PHE A 353 6.18 -33.67 -1.93
CA PHE A 353 5.14 -33.14 -1.03
C PHE A 353 5.47 -33.24 0.46
N GLY A 354 6.65 -33.75 0.82
CA GLY A 354 7.12 -33.79 2.20
C GLY A 354 7.49 -32.40 2.74
N GLU A 355 7.76 -32.32 4.04
CA GLU A 355 8.10 -31.08 4.76
C GLU A 355 9.34 -30.36 4.18
N ASP A 356 10.33 -31.13 3.69
CA ASP A 356 11.51 -30.64 2.98
C ASP A 356 11.47 -30.92 1.47
N GLY A 357 10.27 -31.15 0.93
CA GLY A 357 10.04 -31.48 -0.48
C GLY A 357 10.25 -30.28 -1.42
N TYR A 358 10.17 -30.53 -2.72
CA TYR A 358 10.31 -29.48 -3.74
C TYR A 358 9.33 -28.31 -3.55
N VAL A 359 8.06 -28.59 -3.24
CA VAL A 359 7.05 -27.54 -3.04
C VAL A 359 7.35 -26.74 -1.77
N ALA A 360 7.73 -27.41 -0.68
CA ALA A 360 8.02 -26.77 0.58
C ALA A 360 9.25 -25.86 0.51
N ARG A 361 10.33 -26.31 -0.14
CA ARG A 361 11.50 -25.47 -0.42
C ARG A 361 11.14 -24.23 -1.24
N PHE A 362 10.39 -24.39 -2.32
CA PHE A 362 9.93 -23.24 -3.12
C PHE A 362 9.14 -22.24 -2.27
N VAL A 363 8.20 -22.72 -1.46
CA VAL A 363 7.38 -21.85 -0.61
C VAL A 363 8.22 -21.14 0.45
N ASN A 364 9.13 -21.85 1.12
CA ASN A 364 9.94 -21.29 2.20
C ASN A 364 11.03 -20.34 1.69
N GLU A 365 11.69 -20.67 0.58
CA GLU A 365 12.84 -19.90 0.07
C GLU A 365 12.39 -18.74 -0.85
N THR A 366 11.38 -18.95 -1.68
CA THR A 366 10.99 -17.98 -2.72
C THR A 366 9.71 -17.23 -2.36
N LEU A 367 8.67 -17.94 -1.90
CA LEU A 367 7.34 -17.34 -1.73
C LEU A 367 7.13 -16.69 -0.35
N SER A 368 7.84 -17.15 0.67
CA SER A 368 7.71 -16.74 2.08
C SER A 368 7.68 -15.22 2.29
N PRO A 369 8.55 -14.40 1.66
CA PRO A 369 8.52 -12.96 1.84
C PRO A 369 7.20 -12.31 1.37
N PHE A 370 6.50 -12.95 0.43
CA PHE A 370 5.31 -12.42 -0.24
C PHE A 370 3.99 -12.92 0.35
N ILE A 371 4.02 -13.87 1.28
CA ILE A 371 2.80 -14.51 1.82
C ILE A 371 2.69 -14.39 3.33
N ILE A 372 1.46 -14.44 3.80
CA ILE A 372 1.10 -14.67 5.19
C ILE A 372 0.50 -16.06 5.23
N ARG A 373 1.18 -16.99 5.92
CA ARG A 373 0.68 -18.35 6.12
C ARG A 373 -0.03 -18.46 7.47
N ARG A 374 -1.22 -19.08 7.47
CA ARG A 374 -2.01 -19.41 8.66
C ARG A 374 -2.50 -20.85 8.55
N GLY A 375 -1.74 -21.78 9.14
CA GLY A 375 -1.97 -23.21 8.95
C GLY A 375 -1.87 -23.60 7.47
N ASP A 376 -2.98 -24.10 6.94
CA ASP A 376 -3.13 -24.56 5.55
C ASP A 376 -3.65 -23.49 4.59
N GLN A 377 -3.75 -22.24 5.05
CA GLN A 377 -4.21 -21.11 4.24
C GLN A 377 -3.07 -20.11 4.03
N ILE A 378 -3.04 -19.52 2.85
CA ILE A 378 -2.09 -18.45 2.50
C ILE A 378 -2.83 -17.24 1.93
N SER A 379 -2.30 -16.06 2.20
CA SER A 379 -2.72 -14.82 1.57
C SER A 379 -1.51 -14.00 1.14
N SER A 380 -1.64 -13.23 0.05
CA SER A 380 -0.58 -12.29 -0.36
C SER A 380 -0.40 -11.21 0.70
N LYS A 381 0.86 -10.89 1.03
CA LYS A 381 1.17 -9.61 1.65
C LYS A 381 0.87 -8.48 0.66
N ILE A 382 0.51 -7.33 1.21
CA ILE A 382 0.20 -6.11 0.47
C ILE A 382 1.04 -4.95 1.02
N TRP A 383 1.53 -4.11 0.12
CA TRP A 383 2.23 -2.88 0.44
C TRP A 383 1.57 -1.74 -0.34
N ASN A 384 1.11 -0.72 0.38
CA ASN A 384 0.39 0.43 -0.15
C ASN A 384 -0.71 0.09 -1.19
N GLY A 385 -1.48 -0.97 -0.93
CA GLY A 385 -2.58 -1.43 -1.81
C GLY A 385 -2.17 -2.37 -2.95
N ALA A 386 -0.88 -2.65 -3.13
CA ALA A 386 -0.36 -3.52 -4.18
C ALA A 386 0.30 -4.79 -3.60
N GLY A 387 0.28 -5.90 -4.35
CA GLY A 387 0.85 -7.17 -3.92
C GLY A 387 1.02 -8.14 -5.09
N LEU A 388 1.67 -9.28 -4.84
CA LEU A 388 2.00 -10.26 -5.89
C LEU A 388 0.74 -10.75 -6.61
N GLY A 389 -0.35 -10.97 -5.87
CA GLY A 389 -1.57 -11.55 -6.42
C GLY A 389 -1.35 -13.02 -6.79
N LEU A 390 -1.80 -13.92 -5.93
CA LEU A 390 -1.58 -15.36 -6.10
C LEU A 390 -2.66 -15.98 -6.98
N ASN A 391 -2.32 -17.08 -7.67
CA ASN A 391 -3.31 -17.85 -8.40
C ASN A 391 -4.36 -18.41 -7.41
N PRO A 392 -5.67 -18.15 -7.61
CA PRO A 392 -6.72 -18.63 -6.71
C PRO A 392 -6.74 -20.15 -6.51
N GLN A 393 -6.41 -20.93 -7.56
CA GLN A 393 -6.34 -22.39 -7.46
C GLN A 393 -5.16 -22.83 -6.60
N PHE A 394 -3.99 -22.21 -6.78
CA PHE A 394 -2.82 -22.49 -5.94
C PHE A 394 -3.10 -22.19 -4.45
N VAL A 395 -3.84 -21.11 -4.17
CA VAL A 395 -4.25 -20.77 -2.79
C VAL A 395 -5.26 -21.79 -2.24
N ALA A 396 -6.26 -22.18 -3.03
CA ALA A 396 -7.28 -23.15 -2.61
C ALA A 396 -6.68 -24.53 -2.33
N ASP A 397 -5.70 -24.94 -3.13
CA ASP A 397 -5.02 -26.23 -2.99
C ASP A 397 -3.81 -26.18 -2.06
N PHE A 398 -3.50 -25.03 -1.44
CA PHE A 398 -2.26 -24.84 -0.69
C PHE A 398 -2.03 -25.94 0.36
N GLY A 399 -3.05 -26.23 1.18
CA GLY A 399 -2.96 -27.28 2.20
C GLY A 399 -2.64 -28.67 1.63
N ARG A 400 -3.13 -28.99 0.42
CA ARG A 400 -2.91 -30.29 -0.22
C ARG A 400 -1.45 -30.54 -0.58
N TYR A 401 -0.66 -29.49 -0.76
CA TYR A 401 0.77 -29.64 -1.04
C TYR A 401 1.59 -30.10 0.16
N PHE A 402 1.05 -29.98 1.37
CA PHE A 402 1.74 -30.29 2.63
C PHE A 402 1.07 -31.39 3.44
N THR A 403 0.02 -32.03 2.89
CA THR A 403 -0.57 -33.21 3.54
C THR A 403 0.44 -34.35 3.48
N ASN A 404 0.85 -34.85 4.65
CA ASN A 404 1.72 -36.02 4.77
C ASN A 404 1.06 -37.24 4.13
N TYR A 405 1.41 -37.54 2.88
CA TYR A 405 0.99 -38.77 2.19
C TYR A 405 1.53 -40.05 2.87
N MET A 406 2.48 -39.90 3.80
CA MET A 406 3.01 -40.99 4.62
C MET A 406 2.07 -41.35 5.78
N GLY A 407 0.85 -41.82 5.49
CA GLY A 407 0.00 -42.63 6.39
C GLY A 407 -0.33 -42.06 7.78
N SER A 408 0.04 -40.81 8.06
CA SER A 408 -0.23 -40.16 9.32
C SER A 408 -1.63 -39.57 9.21
N ASN A 409 -2.58 -40.26 9.82
CA ASN A 409 -3.89 -39.71 10.12
C ASN A 409 -3.71 -38.57 11.14
N SER A 410 -3.18 -37.43 10.71
CA SER A 410 -3.10 -36.21 11.50
C SER A 410 -4.30 -35.33 11.18
N THR A 411 -5.50 -35.84 11.49
CA THR A 411 -6.57 -34.95 11.93
C THR A 411 -6.12 -34.32 13.24
N GLY A 412 -5.47 -33.15 13.14
CA GLY A 412 -5.26 -32.20 14.23
C GLY A 412 -4.47 -32.71 15.45
N ALA A 413 -3.14 -32.68 15.39
CA ALA A 413 -2.32 -32.46 16.58
C ALA A 413 -0.91 -31.99 16.16
N ALA A 414 -0.64 -30.71 16.34
CA ALA A 414 0.71 -30.18 16.32
C ALA A 414 1.50 -30.74 17.51
N GLY A 415 2.70 -31.28 17.25
CA GLY A 415 3.68 -31.59 18.28
C GLY A 415 3.91 -33.08 18.53
N ALA A 416 4.65 -33.74 17.64
CA ALA A 416 5.46 -34.90 18.02
C ALA A 416 6.62 -35.07 17.03
N ASN A 417 7.82 -34.67 17.46
CA ASN A 417 9.08 -35.09 16.86
C ASN A 417 9.11 -36.63 16.84
N ASN A 418 9.06 -37.24 15.65
CA ASN A 418 9.42 -38.64 15.47
C ASN A 418 10.64 -38.73 14.56
N THR A 419 11.79 -38.72 15.22
CA THR A 419 13.06 -39.22 14.72
C THR A 419 13.01 -40.74 14.60
N GLY A 420 13.28 -41.29 13.42
CA GLY A 420 13.60 -42.71 13.24
C GLY A 420 12.80 -43.39 12.15
N GLY A 421 13.50 -43.85 11.11
CA GLY A 421 12.92 -44.59 9.99
C GLY A 421 12.17 -45.85 10.44
N ALA A 422 10.85 -45.81 10.29
CA ALA A 422 10.02 -46.98 10.10
C ALA A 422 9.02 -46.63 9.01
N ALA A 423 8.81 -47.53 8.05
CA ALA A 423 7.79 -47.36 7.02
C ALA A 423 6.43 -47.16 7.72
N ASN A 424 5.91 -45.93 7.70
CA ASN A 424 4.59 -45.60 8.25
C ASN A 424 3.53 -46.39 7.47
N GLN A 425 3.17 -47.57 7.98
CA GLN A 425 2.05 -48.35 7.45
C GLN A 425 0.75 -47.75 7.95
N THR A 426 -0.15 -47.43 7.03
CA THR A 426 -1.48 -46.94 7.38
C THR A 426 -2.25 -48.10 8.01
N THR A 427 -2.85 -47.85 9.17
CA THR A 427 -3.77 -48.81 9.79
C THR A 427 -5.19 -48.46 9.37
N PHE A 428 -5.91 -49.43 8.83
CA PHE A 428 -7.31 -49.26 8.45
C PHE A 428 -8.11 -50.50 8.81
N GLN A 429 -9.42 -50.34 8.93
CA GLN A 429 -10.33 -51.44 9.25
C GLN A 429 -11.23 -51.71 8.06
N ILE A 430 -11.36 -52.98 7.68
CA ILE A 430 -12.33 -53.43 6.69
C ILE A 430 -13.46 -54.18 7.41
N MET A 431 -14.71 -53.84 7.07
CA MET A 431 -15.88 -54.65 7.40
C MET A 431 -16.37 -55.38 6.14
N PRO A 432 -16.25 -56.71 6.06
CA PRO A 432 -16.80 -57.46 4.95
C PRO A 432 -18.33 -57.50 5.02
N LEU A 433 -18.99 -57.32 3.88
CA LEU A 433 -20.45 -57.35 3.74
C LEU A 433 -20.90 -58.60 2.96
N PRO A 434 -22.01 -59.26 3.36
CA PRO A 434 -22.53 -60.41 2.65
C PRO A 434 -23.03 -60.02 1.25
N VAL A 435 -22.68 -60.84 0.26
CA VAL A 435 -23.06 -60.65 -1.15
C VAL A 435 -23.89 -61.85 -1.60
N SER A 436 -25.08 -61.58 -2.12
CA SER A 436 -25.96 -62.61 -2.69
C SER A 436 -25.27 -63.33 -3.85
N GLY A 437 -25.27 -64.67 -3.83
CA GLY A 437 -24.72 -65.51 -4.90
C GLY A 437 -23.23 -65.88 -4.77
N LEU A 438 -22.56 -65.39 -3.72
CA LEU A 438 -21.20 -65.81 -3.34
C LEU A 438 -21.25 -66.65 -2.07
N THR A 439 -20.45 -67.71 -2.00
CA THR A 439 -20.30 -68.52 -0.78
C THR A 439 -19.17 -67.96 0.10
N GLU A 440 -18.13 -67.43 -0.53
CA GLU A 440 -17.05 -66.71 0.13
C GLU A 440 -16.33 -65.75 -0.82
N TYR A 441 -15.64 -64.77 -0.26
CA TYR A 441 -14.63 -63.99 -0.97
C TYR A 441 -13.43 -63.73 -0.07
N THR A 442 -12.27 -63.55 -0.70
CA THR A 442 -11.03 -63.19 -0.01
C THR A 442 -10.55 -61.83 -0.50
N ILE A 443 -10.28 -60.94 0.44
CA ILE A 443 -9.59 -59.66 0.20
C ILE A 443 -8.12 -59.86 0.56
N VAL A 444 -7.21 -59.54 -0.35
CA VAL A 444 -5.76 -59.57 -0.10
C VAL A 444 -5.19 -58.15 -0.19
N VAL A 445 -4.57 -57.67 0.89
CA VAL A 445 -3.87 -56.38 0.96
C VAL A 445 -2.46 -56.64 1.48
N ASP A 446 -1.42 -56.30 0.72
CA ASP A 446 -0.01 -56.45 1.14
C ASP A 446 0.33 -57.83 1.74
N GLY A 447 -0.28 -58.89 1.20
CA GLY A 447 -0.14 -60.28 1.66
C GLY A 447 -1.03 -60.68 2.85
N GLN A 448 -1.72 -59.74 3.49
CA GLN A 448 -2.74 -60.01 4.51
C GLN A 448 -4.04 -60.46 3.83
N GLN A 449 -4.57 -61.61 4.23
CA GLN A 449 -5.79 -62.17 3.66
C GLN A 449 -6.96 -62.08 4.65
N LEU A 450 -8.03 -61.41 4.24
CA LEU A 450 -9.34 -61.42 4.90
C LEU A 450 -10.31 -62.28 4.10
N ARG A 451 -10.52 -63.52 4.56
CA ARG A 451 -11.49 -64.46 3.98
C ARG A 451 -12.82 -64.35 4.71
N TYR A 452 -13.89 -64.10 3.98
CA TYR A 452 -15.24 -63.94 4.52
C TYR A 452 -16.23 -64.91 3.86
N ARG A 453 -16.96 -65.66 4.70
CA ARG A 453 -17.90 -66.74 4.29
C ARG A 453 -19.36 -66.39 4.56
N MET A 454 -19.75 -65.14 4.28
CA MET A 454 -21.13 -64.66 4.44
C MET A 454 -21.71 -64.81 5.86
N GLY A 455 -20.83 -64.86 6.86
CA GLY A 455 -21.19 -65.00 8.28
C GLY A 455 -21.45 -63.67 8.97
N THR A 456 -21.33 -63.65 10.29
CA THR A 456 -21.43 -62.41 11.08
C THR A 456 -20.40 -61.38 10.64
N GLN A 457 -20.83 -60.13 10.46
CA GLN A 457 -19.99 -59.01 10.07
C GLN A 457 -19.14 -58.57 11.27
N ALA A 458 -17.84 -58.40 11.05
CA ALA A 458 -16.92 -57.90 12.08
C ALA A 458 -15.83 -57.03 11.45
N TRP A 459 -15.43 -55.98 12.15
CA TRP A 459 -14.31 -55.15 11.75
C TRP A 459 -13.00 -55.93 11.88
N THR A 460 -12.20 -55.92 10.82
CA THR A 460 -10.85 -56.48 10.82
C THR A 460 -9.84 -55.37 10.54
N THR A 461 -8.88 -55.21 11.44
CA THR A 461 -7.76 -54.28 11.25
C THR A 461 -6.73 -54.88 10.30
N LEU A 462 -6.36 -54.12 9.26
CA LEU A 462 -5.28 -54.42 8.33
C LEU A 462 -4.21 -53.32 8.39
N TYR A 463 -3.00 -53.67 7.99
CA TYR A 463 -1.84 -52.79 7.97
C TYR A 463 -1.24 -52.79 6.56
N GLY A 464 -1.09 -51.61 5.95
CA GLY A 464 -0.54 -51.53 4.60
C GLY A 464 -0.79 -50.21 3.88
N GLN A 465 -0.38 -50.14 2.62
CA GLN A 465 -0.75 -49.07 1.69
C GLN A 465 -1.97 -49.55 0.89
N ILE A 466 -3.02 -48.75 0.76
CA ILE A 466 -4.19 -49.12 -0.06
C ILE A 466 -3.80 -48.94 -1.54
N GLN A 467 -2.98 -49.86 -2.08
CA GLN A 467 -2.54 -49.80 -3.48
C GLN A 467 -3.40 -50.71 -4.37
N VAL A 468 -3.61 -51.97 -3.99
CA VAL A 468 -4.49 -52.91 -4.73
C VAL A 468 -5.06 -53.96 -3.78
N ALA A 469 -6.39 -54.00 -3.64
CA ALA A 469 -7.07 -55.14 -3.01
C ALA A 469 -7.46 -56.14 -4.10
N ASN A 470 -6.82 -57.31 -4.13
CA ASN A 470 -7.28 -58.39 -5.00
C ASN A 470 -8.49 -59.08 -4.36
N LEU A 471 -9.62 -59.04 -5.07
CA LEU A 471 -10.85 -59.75 -4.71
C LEU A 471 -10.88 -61.08 -5.46
N VAL A 472 -10.92 -62.18 -4.70
CA VAL A 472 -11.10 -63.53 -5.28
C VAL A 472 -12.48 -64.05 -4.86
N PRO A 473 -13.50 -63.97 -5.74
CA PRO A 473 -14.84 -64.48 -5.45
C PRO A 473 -14.94 -65.99 -5.69
N VAL A 474 -15.68 -66.69 -4.83
CA VAL A 474 -16.06 -68.10 -5.02
C VAL A 474 -17.58 -68.21 -5.16
N PHE A 475 -18.02 -68.74 -6.31
CA PHE A 475 -19.43 -68.90 -6.65
C PHE A 475 -19.95 -70.30 -6.32
N GLU A 476 -21.24 -70.40 -6.06
CA GLU A 476 -21.92 -71.68 -5.86
C GLU A 476 -22.14 -72.38 -7.22
N PRO A 477 -21.86 -73.70 -7.36
CA PRO A 477 -22.15 -74.44 -8.59
C PRO A 477 -23.64 -74.76 -8.66
N ARG A 478 -24.47 -73.75 -8.92
CA ARG A 478 -25.86 -73.94 -9.37
C ARG A 478 -26.07 -73.13 -10.64
N THR A 479 -26.04 -73.85 -11.75
CA THR A 479 -26.60 -73.52 -13.07
C THR A 479 -26.89 -72.03 -13.30
N MET A 480 -25.88 -71.22 -13.59
CA MET A 480 -26.10 -69.84 -14.05
C MET A 480 -25.94 -69.75 -15.56
N MET A 481 -27.05 -69.48 -16.23
CA MET A 481 -27.17 -69.05 -17.63
C MET A 481 -26.25 -67.85 -17.90
N ALA A 482 -25.70 -67.80 -19.11
CA ALA A 482 -24.64 -66.90 -19.57
C ALA A 482 -24.93 -65.38 -19.53
N GLU A 483 -26.12 -64.93 -19.11
CA GLU A 483 -26.50 -63.51 -19.14
C GLU A 483 -25.97 -62.70 -17.94
N THR A 484 -25.65 -63.31 -16.80
CA THR A 484 -25.17 -62.60 -15.60
C THR A 484 -23.70 -62.18 -15.66
N LEU A 485 -22.86 -62.91 -16.40
CA LEU A 485 -21.41 -62.63 -16.55
C LEU A 485 -21.11 -61.32 -17.30
N LEU A 486 -22.01 -60.86 -18.17
CA LEU A 486 -21.82 -59.62 -18.94
C LEU A 486 -22.17 -58.36 -18.13
N SER A 487 -23.09 -58.48 -17.15
CA SER A 487 -23.50 -57.33 -16.32
C SER A 487 -22.45 -56.92 -15.28
N LEU A 488 -21.74 -57.90 -14.71
CA LEU A 488 -20.73 -57.67 -13.66
C LEU A 488 -19.43 -57.08 -14.21
N LYS A 489 -19.03 -57.41 -15.46
CA LYS A 489 -17.90 -56.74 -16.12
C LYS A 489 -18.19 -55.26 -16.44
N LYS A 490 -19.45 -54.88 -16.62
CA LYS A 490 -19.84 -53.48 -16.86
C LYS A 490 -19.91 -52.65 -15.58
N GLN A 491 -20.29 -53.23 -14.44
CA GLN A 491 -20.31 -52.52 -13.15
C GLN A 491 -18.91 -52.32 -12.55
N ALA A 492 -17.97 -53.24 -12.80
CA ALA A 492 -16.58 -53.07 -12.37
C ALA A 492 -15.79 -52.02 -13.19
N ALA A 493 -16.33 -51.57 -14.33
CA ALA A 493 -15.69 -50.58 -15.21
C ALA A 493 -16.26 -49.15 -15.03
N LEU A 494 -17.22 -48.94 -14.13
CA LEU A 494 -17.95 -47.68 -13.93
C LEU A 494 -17.97 -47.20 -12.47
N GLY A 495 -17.08 -47.70 -11.61
CA GLY A 495 -16.94 -47.31 -10.20
C GLY A 495 -15.72 -46.46 -9.97
#